data_AF-A0A8T4QP47-F1
#
_entry.id   AF-A0A8T4QP47-F1
#
_cell.length_a   1.000
_cell.length_b   1.000
_cell.length_c   1.000
_cell.angle_alpha   90.00
_cell.angle_beta   90.00
_cell.angle_gamma   90.00
#
_symmetry.space_group_name_H-M   'P 1'
#
loop_
_entity.id
_entity.type
_entity.pdbx_description
1 polymer ?
#
loop_
_entity_poly.entity_id
_entity_poly.type
_entity_poly.pdbx_seq_one_letter_code
_entity_poly.pdbx_strand_id
1 'polypeptide(L)' 'MFADTRFAPLPGSMMALGILGFLVTTIYANVLGVAWSFALDLFFLIIFIASFLSMHYGPLPGERL' A
#
# COMPACT_ATOMS: atom_id res chain seq x y z
N MET A 1 -21.85 19.63 12.28
CA MET A 1 -22.01 18.38 11.51
C MET A 1 -20.61 17.87 11.25
N PHE A 2 -20.12 16.96 12.10
CA PHE A 2 -18.75 16.46 12.01
C PHE A 2 -18.62 15.65 10.73
N ALA A 3 -17.58 15.94 9.96
CA ALA A 3 -17.31 15.28 8.70
C ALA A 3 -17.26 13.77 8.95
N ASP A 4 -18.23 13.08 8.38
CA ASP A 4 -18.30 11.63 8.22
C ASP A 4 -17.16 11.23 7.30
N THR A 5 -15.93 11.21 7.82
CA THR A 5 -14.76 10.69 7.10
C THR A 5 -14.92 9.18 7.06
N ARG A 6 -15.82 8.73 6.19
CA ARG A 6 -15.85 7.36 5.69
C ARG A 6 -14.45 7.08 5.18
N PHE A 7 -13.64 6.39 5.97
CA PHE A 7 -12.37 5.85 5.51
C PHE A 7 -12.72 4.85 4.43
N ALA A 8 -12.74 5.32 3.18
CA ALA A 8 -12.92 4.46 2.03
C ALA A 8 -11.73 3.49 2.03
N PRO A 9 -11.98 2.17 2.08
CA PRO A 9 -10.89 1.20 2.08
C PRO A 9 -10.00 1.46 0.87
N LEU A 10 -8.69 1.51 1.12
CA LEU A 10 -7.70 1.75 0.09
C LEU A 10 -7.89 0.69 -1.01
N PRO A 11 -8.04 1.09 -2.28
CA PRO A 11 -8.42 0.14 -3.33
C PRO A 11 -7.34 -0.94 -3.45
N GLY A 12 -7.75 -2.20 -3.64
CA GLY A 12 -6.81 -3.32 -3.78
C GLY A 12 -5.81 -3.17 -4.94
N SER A 13 -6.09 -2.29 -5.91
CA SER A 13 -5.13 -1.88 -6.94
C SER A 13 -3.87 -1.22 -6.36
N MET A 14 -3.97 -0.54 -5.23
CA MET A 14 -2.83 0.08 -4.54
C MET A 14 -1.92 -0.98 -3.89
N MET A 15 -2.52 -2.06 -3.36
CA MET A 15 -1.77 -3.24 -2.89
C MET A 15 -1.03 -3.92 -4.05
N ALA A 16 -1.71 -4.10 -5.20
CA ALA A 16 -1.10 -4.67 -6.40
C ALA A 16 0.05 -3.80 -6.93
N LEU A 17 -0.09 -2.48 -6.92
CA LEU A 17 0.97 -1.53 -7.24
C LEU A 17 2.17 -1.67 -6.29
N GLY A 18 1.94 -1.83 -4.99
CA GLY A 18 3.00 -2.10 -4.02
C GLY A 18 3.78 -3.38 -4.34
N ILE A 19 3.07 -4.48 -4.65
CA ILE A 19 3.69 -5.76 -4.99
C ILE A 19 4.49 -5.67 -6.30
N LEU A 20 3.90 -5.09 -7.35
CA LEU A 20 4.55 -4.94 -8.64
C LEU A 20 5.76 -4.00 -8.56
N GLY A 21 5.63 -2.90 -7.84
CA GLY A 21 6.71 -1.95 -7.60
C GLY A 21 7.90 -2.63 -6.91
N PHE A 22 7.64 -3.36 -5.83
CA PHE A 22 8.65 -4.13 -5.10
C PHE A 22 9.35 -5.19 -5.98
N LEU A 23 8.59 -5.93 -6.79
CA LEU A 23 9.17 -6.94 -7.70
C LEU A 23 10.06 -6.30 -8.77
N VAL A 24 9.61 -5.18 -9.35
CA VAL A 24 10.38 -4.46 -10.36
C VAL A 24 11.66 -3.90 -9.75
N THR A 25 11.60 -3.29 -8.57
CA THR A 25 12.80 -2.74 -7.91
C THR A 25 13.79 -3.81 -7.52
N THR A 26 13.31 -4.95 -7.02
CA THR A 26 14.16 -6.09 -6.67
C THR A 26 14.86 -6.67 -7.91
N ILE A 27 14.14 -6.85 -9.03
CA ILE A 27 14.72 -7.42 -10.27
C ILE A 27 15.73 -6.45 -10.91
N TYR A 28 15.42 -5.15 -10.91
CA TYR A 28 16.27 -4.13 -11.52
C TYR A 28 17.27 -3.51 -10.53
N ALA A 29 17.48 -4.12 -9.36
CA ALA A 29 18.32 -3.55 -8.30
C ALA A 29 19.77 -3.28 -8.75
N ASN A 30 20.31 -4.15 -9.61
CA ASN A 30 21.65 -3.97 -10.19
C ASN A 30 21.77 -2.74 -11.11
N VAL A 31 20.66 -2.32 -11.74
CA VAL A 31 20.63 -1.17 -12.64
C VAL A 31 20.33 0.12 -11.87
N LEU A 32 19.46 0.05 -10.86
CA LEU A 32 19.08 1.18 -9.99
C LEU A 32 20.19 1.57 -9.01
N GLY A 33 21.05 0.63 -8.65
CA GLY A 33 22.05 0.80 -7.60
C GLY A 33 21.44 0.56 -6.21
N VAL A 34 22.29 0.18 -5.26
CA VAL A 34 21.88 -0.33 -3.94
C VAL A 34 21.05 0.69 -3.16
N ALA A 35 21.45 1.97 -3.18
CA ALA A 35 20.76 3.04 -2.44
C ALA A 35 19.32 3.29 -2.94
N TRP A 36 19.12 3.33 -4.26
CA TRP A 36 17.80 3.56 -4.85
C TRP A 36 16.90 2.34 -4.76
N SER A 37 17.47 1.15 -4.90
CA SER A 37 16.73 -0.11 -4.75
C SER A 37 16.19 -0.24 -3.34
N PHE A 38 17.02 0.04 -2.32
CA PHE A 38 16.59 0.03 -0.93
C PHE A 38 15.50 1.06 -0.63
N ALA A 39 15.66 2.30 -1.12
CA ALA A 39 14.67 3.35 -0.90
C ALA A 39 13.30 3.01 -1.53
N LEU A 40 13.30 2.48 -2.76
CA LEU A 40 12.06 2.11 -3.44
C LEU A 40 11.44 0.85 -2.85
N ASP A 41 12.22 -0.16 -2.48
CA ASP A 41 11.70 -1.33 -1.76
C ASP A 41 11.02 -0.93 -0.45
N LEU A 42 11.64 -0.02 0.32
CA LEU A 42 11.05 0.49 1.55
C LEU A 42 9.75 1.25 1.29
N PHE A 43 9.72 2.07 0.25
CA PHE A 43 8.52 2.81 -0.16
C PHE A 43 7.36 1.86 -0.54
N PHE A 44 7.62 0.85 -1.38
CA PHE A 44 6.61 -0.11 -1.79
C PHE A 44 6.16 -1.02 -0.64
N LEU A 45 7.06 -1.37 0.27
CA LEU A 45 6.75 -2.10 1.51
C LEU A 45 5.78 -1.30 2.40
N ILE A 46 6.01 0.00 2.57
CA ILE A 46 5.13 0.87 3.37
C ILE A 46 3.73 0.93 2.74
N ILE A 47 3.64 1.06 1.41
CA ILE A 47 2.35 1.06 0.69
C ILE A 47 1.63 -0.28 0.86
N PHE A 48 2.37 -1.39 0.78
CA PHE A 48 1.81 -2.72 0.98
C PHE A 48 1.23 -2.87 2.39
N ILE A 49 1.98 -2.48 3.43
CA ILE A 49 1.52 -2.52 4.82
C ILE A 49 0.32 -1.60 5.03
N ALA A 50 0.35 -0.37 4.52
CA ALA A 50 -0.76 0.57 4.62
C ALA A 50 -2.03 0.04 3.95
N SER A 51 -1.89 -0.60 2.79
CA SER A 51 -3.01 -1.25 2.09
C SER A 51 -3.57 -2.42 2.89
N PHE A 52 -2.69 -3.25 3.47
CA PHE A 52 -3.08 -4.39 4.29
C PHE A 52 -3.81 -3.95 5.56
N LEU A 53 -3.31 -2.93 6.25
CA LEU A 53 -3.96 -2.31 7.41
C LEU A 53 -5.32 -1.72 7.02
N SER A 54 -5.43 -1.06 5.87
CA SER A 54 -6.70 -0.49 5.40
C SER A 54 -7.75 -1.55 5.09
N MET A 55 -7.35 -2.73 4.61
CA MET A 55 -8.28 -3.85 4.40
C MET A 55 -8.67 -4.50 5.72
N HIS A 56 -7.74 -4.63 6.67
CA HIS A 56 -7.99 -5.28 7.96
C HIS A 56 -8.83 -4.41 8.92
N TYR A 57 -8.57 -3.10 8.94
CA TYR A 57 -9.30 -2.12 9.74
C TYR A 57 -10.33 -1.33 8.92
N GLY A 58 -10.67 -1.83 7.72
CA GLY A 58 -11.75 -1.28 6.89
C GLY A 58 -13.09 -1.34 7.63
N PRO A 59 -14.07 -0.50 7.23
CA PRO A 59 -15.28 -0.24 8.00
C PRO A 59 -15.94 -1.54 8.49
N LEU A 60 -16.10 -1.64 9.81
CA LEU A 60 -16.70 -2.79 10.48
C LEU A 60 -18.11 -3.05 9.89
N PRO A 61 -18.51 -4.33 9.71
CA PRO A 61 -19.84 -4.70 9.25
C PRO A 61 -20.91 -4.44 10.33
N GLY A 62 -21.09 -3.18 10.69
CA GLY A 62 -22.08 -2.67 11.64
C GLY A 62 -22.62 -1.29 11.27
N GLU A 63 -22.09 -0.65 10.22
CA GLU A 63 -22.61 0.62 9.70
C GLU A 63 -23.46 0.40 8.44
N ARG A 64 -24.49 -0.45 8.58
CA ARG A 64 -25.61 -0.52 7.65
C ARG A 64 -26.87 -0.18 8.45
N LEU A 65 -27.46 0.97 8.08
CA LEU A 65 -28.86 1.38 8.19
C LEU A 65 -29.74 0.62 9.18
#